data_AF-A0A812QGQ1-F1
#
_entry.id   AF-A0A812QGQ1-F1
#
_cell.length_a   1.000
_cell.length_b   1.000
_cell.length_c   1.000
_cell.angle_alpha   90.00
_cell.angle_beta   90.00
_cell.angle_gamma   90.00
#
_symmetry.space_group_name_H-M   'P 1'
#
loop_
_entity.id
_entity.type
_entity.pdbx_description
1 polymer ?
#
loop_
_entity_poly.entity_id
_entity_poly.type
_entity_poly.pdbx_seq_one_letter_code
_entity_poly.pdbx_strand_id
1 'polypeptide(L)'
;MGSSWSSWDPLSVCTGGPEPSQPSQSDAEHQVNQRAQAEFVRHAEELEEAMMQEAMYQSLVHEHEPSEVHEDADLQEALQQSLRPAAPPECPTEESIRLQTLLDFLGMKRLDVGSTNLSEGGSLLSNQCFYLAIARSWLASADNGSGMLVRDSALQLKREIEACVFCARGDAGELGDEAEAYTDYLSCVVQGQSPASASAITDLAIAIFASSLGGIEAYVGKGYSSLPREQQVSNLALVWHRPGHFEAVVAINGGKMDINLGELIDIAQSQNVVAAVVQA
;
A
#
# COMPACT_ATOMS: atom_id res chain seq x y z
N MET A 1 50.88 -50.02 -5.01
CA MET A 1 51.92 -49.39 -5.84
C MET A 1 51.49 -47.96 -6.11
N GLY A 2 52.35 -46.98 -5.86
CA GLY A 2 52.13 -45.60 -6.32
C GLY A 2 51.88 -44.58 -5.22
N SER A 3 52.95 -44.18 -4.55
CA SER A 3 53.09 -43.09 -3.58
C SER A 3 52.78 -41.72 -4.21
N SER A 4 52.33 -40.75 -3.40
CA SER A 4 52.93 -39.40 -3.31
C SER A 4 52.14 -38.56 -2.30
N TRP A 5 52.73 -38.33 -1.13
CA TRP A 5 52.25 -37.35 -0.15
C TRP A 5 53.17 -36.15 -0.28
N SER A 6 52.65 -35.03 -0.78
CA SER A 6 53.38 -33.78 -0.91
C SER A 6 53.32 -33.01 0.40
N SER A 7 54.50 -32.82 0.97
CA SER A 7 54.85 -31.95 2.09
C SER A 7 54.27 -30.54 1.94
N TRP A 8 53.61 -30.02 2.98
CA TRP A 8 53.25 -28.62 3.12
C TRP A 8 54.24 -27.96 4.09
N ASP A 9 55.02 -27.01 3.57
CA ASP A 9 55.94 -26.17 4.35
C ASP A 9 55.16 -25.09 5.13
N PRO A 10 55.36 -24.94 6.45
CA PRO A 10 54.74 -23.88 7.22
C PRO A 10 55.76 -22.79 7.56
N LEU A 11 56.05 -21.88 6.64
CA LEU A 11 56.78 -20.64 6.95
C LEU A 11 56.25 -19.49 6.08
N SER A 12 55.05 -18.99 6.41
CA SER A 12 54.59 -17.70 5.92
C SER A 12 55.01 -16.62 6.92
N VAL A 13 55.87 -15.75 6.41
CA VAL A 13 56.52 -14.60 7.04
C VAL A 13 55.47 -13.68 7.68
N CYS A 14 55.54 -13.52 9.00
CA CYS A 14 54.86 -12.43 9.70
C CYS A 14 55.53 -11.10 9.31
N THR A 15 55.07 -10.46 8.24
CA THR A 15 55.35 -9.04 8.00
C THR A 15 54.51 -8.24 8.99
N GLY A 16 55.17 -7.63 9.97
CA GLY A 16 54.55 -6.70 10.91
C GLY A 16 53.80 -5.62 10.15
N GLY A 17 52.46 -5.72 10.19
CA GLY A 17 51.59 -4.64 9.75
C GLY A 17 51.81 -3.43 10.66
N PRO A 18 51.75 -2.20 10.11
CA PRO A 18 51.88 -0.99 10.90
C PRO A 18 50.85 -1.01 12.03
N GLU A 19 51.35 -0.82 13.25
CA GLU A 19 50.54 -0.66 14.45
C GLU A 19 49.52 0.46 14.18
N PRO A 20 48.19 0.21 14.31
CA PRO A 20 47.19 1.22 14.03
C PRO A 20 47.43 2.40 14.97
N SER A 21 47.83 3.53 14.37
CA SER A 21 48.02 4.80 15.05
C SER A 21 46.79 5.05 15.92
N GLN A 22 46.98 5.09 17.24
CA GLN A 22 45.88 5.38 18.14
C GLN A 22 45.26 6.72 17.70
N PRO A 23 43.95 6.77 17.44
CA PRO A 23 43.29 8.01 17.04
C PRO A 23 43.60 9.05 18.12
N SER A 24 44.09 10.21 17.69
CA SER A 24 44.40 11.29 18.62
C SER A 24 43.12 11.65 19.37
N GLN A 25 43.21 12.01 20.65
CA GLN A 25 42.02 12.37 21.44
C GLN A 25 41.17 13.45 20.75
N SER A 26 41.80 14.33 19.97
CA SER A 26 41.12 15.33 19.13
C SER A 26 40.26 14.74 18.01
N ASP A 27 40.66 13.61 17.41
CA ASP A 27 39.89 12.98 16.33
C ASP A 27 38.62 12.32 16.87
N ALA A 28 38.69 11.75 18.07
CA ALA A 28 37.55 11.15 18.76
C ALA A 28 36.51 12.21 19.16
N GLU A 29 36.95 13.34 19.73
CA GLU A 29 36.07 14.46 20.07
C GLU A 29 35.43 15.07 18.81
N HIS A 30 36.17 15.18 17.71
CA HIS A 30 35.64 15.71 16.47
C HIS A 30 34.59 14.78 15.84
N GLN A 31 34.78 13.46 15.87
CA GLN A 31 33.78 12.49 15.40
C GLN A 31 32.50 12.50 16.23
N VAL A 32 32.61 12.60 17.57
CA VAL A 32 31.43 12.68 18.44
C VAL A 32 30.63 13.96 18.15
N ASN A 33 31.31 15.09 17.93
CA ASN A 33 30.64 16.35 17.61
C ASN A 33 29.97 16.33 16.22
N GLN A 34 30.61 15.73 15.21
CA GLN A 34 30.01 15.57 13.87
C GLN A 34 28.76 14.68 13.90
N ARG A 35 28.79 13.59 14.68
CA ARG A 35 27.63 12.70 14.83
C ARG A 35 26.46 13.40 15.52
N ALA A 36 26.74 14.15 16.59
CA ALA A 36 25.72 14.93 17.28
C ALA A 36 25.09 16.00 16.37
N GLN A 37 25.90 16.65 15.52
CA GLN A 37 25.39 17.60 14.52
C GLN A 37 24.52 16.92 13.46
N ALA A 38 24.92 15.74 12.96
CA ALA A 38 24.13 15.00 11.98
C ALA A 38 22.78 14.53 12.55
N GLU A 39 22.77 14.04 13.80
CA GLU A 39 21.53 13.65 14.49
C GLU A 39 20.60 14.86 14.73
N PHE A 40 21.16 16.03 15.05
CA PHE A 40 20.38 17.26 15.20
C PHE A 40 19.75 17.72 13.88
N VAL A 41 20.50 17.68 12.77
CA VAL A 41 19.98 18.06 11.44
C VAL A 41 18.85 17.11 11.03
N ARG A 42 19.03 15.79 11.20
CA ARG A 42 17.99 14.81 10.86
C ARG A 42 16.71 15.03 11.66
N HIS A 43 16.83 15.32 12.96
CA HIS A 43 15.65 15.58 13.79
C HIS A 43 14.94 16.89 13.39
N ALA A 44 15.68 17.91 12.96
CA ALA A 44 15.09 19.15 12.47
C ALA A 44 14.29 18.93 11.17
N GLU A 45 14.82 18.11 10.24
CA GLU A 45 14.11 17.73 9.01
C GLU A 45 12.84 16.91 9.31
N GLU A 46 12.93 15.92 10.21
CA GLU A 46 11.78 15.12 10.66
C GLU A 46 10.68 16.00 11.31
N LEU A 47 11.07 17.02 12.07
CA LEU A 47 10.14 17.95 12.71
C LEU A 47 9.47 18.87 11.68
N GLU A 48 10.22 19.36 10.69
CA GLU A 48 9.68 20.20 9.61
C GLU A 48 8.69 19.41 8.75
N GLU A 49 8.99 18.14 8.43
CA GLU A 49 8.09 17.25 7.71
C GLU A 49 6.80 16.97 8.51
N ALA A 50 6.93 16.69 9.81
CA ALA A 50 5.77 16.49 10.69
C ALA A 50 4.89 17.75 10.80
N MET A 51 5.51 18.93 10.91
CA MET A 51 4.77 20.22 10.92
C MET A 51 4.07 20.49 9.59
N MET A 52 4.70 20.14 8.47
CA MET A 52 4.10 20.30 7.14
C MET A 52 2.91 19.35 6.97
N GLN A 53 3.05 18.09 7.40
CA GLN A 53 1.97 17.10 7.38
C GLN A 53 0.81 17.52 8.29
N GLU A 54 1.08 18.05 9.48
CA GLU A 54 0.06 18.57 10.38
C GLU A 54 -0.62 19.82 9.81
N ALA A 55 0.12 20.75 9.20
CA ALA A 55 -0.45 21.92 8.55
C ALA A 55 -1.34 21.53 7.35
N MET A 56 -0.93 20.53 6.57
CA MET A 56 -1.73 19.97 5.48
C MET A 56 -3.02 19.34 6.01
N TYR A 57 -2.93 18.60 7.12
CA TYR A 57 -4.09 18.02 7.81
C TYR A 57 -5.02 19.10 8.38
N GLN A 58 -4.49 20.14 9.03
CA GLN A 58 -5.29 21.25 9.55
C GLN A 58 -5.94 22.06 8.42
N SER A 59 -5.27 22.22 7.28
CA SER A 59 -5.83 22.87 6.09
C SER A 59 -7.02 22.08 5.53
N LEU A 60 -6.95 20.74 5.53
CA LEU A 60 -8.09 19.90 5.14
C LEU A 60 -9.26 20.00 6.13
N VAL A 61 -8.98 20.23 7.41
CA VAL A 61 -10.00 20.30 8.47
C VAL A 61 -10.64 21.70 8.59
N HIS A 62 -9.92 22.78 8.30
CA HIS A 62 -10.39 24.17 8.50
C HIS A 62 -11.21 24.75 7.35
N GLU A 63 -11.27 24.13 6.16
CA GLU A 63 -12.16 24.59 5.08
C GLU A 63 -13.61 24.08 5.21
N HIS A 64 -13.95 23.41 6.32
CA HIS A 64 -15.32 23.12 6.70
C HIS A 64 -15.72 23.93 7.94
N GLU A 65 -15.91 25.24 7.77
CA GLU A 65 -16.88 25.91 8.64
C GLU A 65 -18.21 25.16 8.46
N PRO A 66 -18.91 24.79 9.54
CA PRO A 66 -20.22 24.18 9.45
C PRO A 66 -21.20 25.25 8.96
N SER A 67 -21.20 25.49 7.65
CA SER A 67 -22.36 25.99 6.94
C SER A 67 -23.53 25.11 7.39
N GLU A 68 -24.63 25.72 7.85
CA GLU A 68 -25.82 24.98 8.28
C GLU A 68 -26.16 23.95 7.19
N VAL A 69 -25.73 22.71 7.41
CA VAL A 69 -25.86 21.63 6.44
C VAL A 69 -27.34 21.36 6.43
N HIS A 70 -28.03 21.96 5.47
CA HIS A 70 -29.29 21.41 5.02
C HIS A 70 -28.90 20.02 4.52
N GLU A 71 -29.05 19.02 5.39
CA GLU A 71 -28.82 17.62 5.08
C GLU A 71 -29.73 17.31 3.89
N ASP A 72 -29.14 17.39 2.70
CA ASP A 72 -29.85 17.17 1.47
C ASP A 72 -30.31 15.72 1.53
N ALA A 73 -31.63 15.54 1.64
CA ALA A 73 -32.24 14.22 1.81
C ALA A 73 -31.82 13.28 0.67
N ASP A 74 -31.54 13.85 -0.50
CA ASP A 74 -31.05 13.15 -1.68
C ASP A 74 -29.62 12.61 -1.49
N LEU A 75 -28.75 13.35 -0.80
CA LEU A 75 -27.42 12.88 -0.39
C LEU A 75 -27.53 11.74 0.63
N GLN A 76 -28.41 11.88 1.62
CA GLN A 76 -28.62 10.84 2.63
C GLN A 76 -29.19 9.56 2.03
N GLU A 77 -30.09 9.68 1.04
CA GLU A 77 -30.62 8.55 0.29
C GLU A 77 -29.57 7.91 -0.62
N ALA A 78 -28.76 8.70 -1.34
CA ALA A 78 -27.65 8.19 -2.13
C ALA A 78 -26.63 7.43 -1.27
N LEU A 79 -26.36 7.92 -0.05
CA LEU A 79 -25.53 7.24 0.94
C LEU A 79 -26.14 5.92 1.42
N GLN A 80 -27.46 5.87 1.64
CA GLN A 80 -28.15 4.62 1.99
C GLN A 80 -28.19 3.63 0.83
N GLN A 81 -28.32 4.11 -0.41
CA GLN A 81 -28.29 3.28 -1.61
C GLN A 81 -26.87 2.72 -1.87
N SER A 82 -25.83 3.50 -1.57
CA SER A 82 -24.42 3.08 -1.60
C SER A 82 -24.11 1.90 -0.66
N LEU A 83 -24.82 1.81 0.46
CA LEU A 83 -24.69 0.74 1.46
C LEU A 83 -25.44 -0.55 1.08
N ARG A 84 -26.21 -0.57 -0.01
CA ARG A 84 -26.84 -1.81 -0.46
C ARG A 84 -25.77 -2.75 -1.02
N PRO A 85 -25.75 -4.03 -0.63
CA PRO A 85 -24.81 -5.00 -1.19
C PRO A 85 -24.97 -5.04 -2.71
N ALA A 86 -23.92 -4.69 -3.45
CA ALA A 86 -23.98 -4.48 -4.89
C ALA A 86 -24.25 -5.78 -5.68
N ALA A 87 -23.96 -6.95 -5.08
CA ALA A 87 -24.20 -8.24 -5.70
C ALA A 87 -24.62 -9.29 -4.66
N PRO A 88 -25.52 -10.23 -5.04
CA PRO A 88 -25.94 -11.32 -4.19
C PRO A 88 -24.74 -12.14 -3.71
N PRO A 89 -24.82 -12.75 -2.51
CA PRO A 89 -23.75 -13.60 -2.01
C PRO A 89 -23.52 -14.73 -3.01
N GLU A 90 -22.28 -14.83 -3.48
CA GLU A 90 -21.89 -15.90 -4.38
C GLU A 90 -21.98 -17.24 -3.67
N CYS A 91 -22.35 -18.27 -4.43
CA CYS A 91 -22.23 -19.63 -3.93
C CYS A 91 -20.73 -19.90 -3.71
N PRO A 92 -20.30 -20.32 -2.51
CA PRO A 92 -18.89 -20.55 -2.23
C PRO A 92 -18.33 -21.63 -3.18
N THR A 93 -17.26 -21.28 -3.92
CA THR A 93 -16.44 -22.24 -4.65
C THR A 93 -15.36 -22.82 -3.72
N GLU A 94 -14.76 -23.96 -4.09
CA GLU A 94 -13.65 -24.55 -3.34
C GLU A 94 -12.47 -23.56 -3.22
N GLU A 95 -12.20 -22.84 -4.31
CA GLU A 95 -11.21 -21.77 -4.39
C GLU A 95 -11.48 -20.64 -3.38
N SER A 96 -12.72 -20.17 -3.31
CA SER A 96 -13.13 -19.09 -2.40
C SER A 96 -13.08 -19.54 -0.93
N ILE A 97 -13.43 -20.79 -0.64
CA ILE A 97 -13.39 -21.38 0.71
C ILE A 97 -11.94 -21.45 1.20
N ARG A 98 -11.01 -21.86 0.32
CA ARG A 98 -9.58 -21.90 0.66
C ARG A 98 -9.03 -20.52 0.98
N LEU A 99 -9.35 -19.50 0.18
CA LEU A 99 -8.93 -18.12 0.48
C LEU A 99 -9.58 -17.58 1.76
N GLN A 100 -10.85 -17.89 2.02
CA GLN A 100 -11.51 -17.51 3.26
C GLN A 100 -10.83 -18.17 4.47
N THR A 101 -10.43 -19.44 4.35
CA THR A 101 -9.68 -20.15 5.40
C THR A 101 -8.33 -19.48 5.68
N LEU A 102 -7.64 -18.99 4.64
CA LEU A 102 -6.41 -18.21 4.80
C LEU A 102 -6.67 -16.88 5.53
N LEU A 103 -7.75 -16.16 5.19
CA LEU A 103 -8.14 -14.94 5.90
C LEU A 103 -8.42 -15.22 7.39
N ASP A 104 -9.17 -16.28 7.68
CA ASP A 104 -9.51 -16.68 9.05
C ASP A 104 -8.24 -17.03 9.84
N PHE A 105 -7.28 -17.74 9.22
CA PHE A 105 -5.97 -18.04 9.80
C PHE A 105 -5.16 -16.78 10.12
N LEU A 106 -5.22 -15.77 9.25
CA LEU A 106 -4.56 -14.48 9.43
C LEU A 106 -5.30 -13.53 10.39
N GLY A 107 -6.48 -13.91 10.89
CA GLY A 107 -7.30 -13.04 11.73
C GLY A 107 -7.86 -11.82 10.97
N MET A 108 -8.14 -12.00 9.68
CA MET A 108 -8.69 -10.98 8.79
C MET A 108 -10.14 -11.26 8.43
N LYS A 109 -10.84 -10.23 7.95
CA LYS A 109 -12.21 -10.33 7.44
C LYS A 109 -12.41 -9.46 6.20
N ARG A 110 -13.44 -9.80 5.44
CA ARG A 110 -13.93 -9.01 4.32
C ARG A 110 -14.86 -7.91 4.83
N LEU A 111 -14.75 -6.73 4.25
CA LEU A 111 -15.58 -5.57 4.56
C LEU A 111 -16.10 -5.00 3.23
N ASP A 112 -17.41 -5.10 3.03
CA ASP A 112 -18.07 -4.44 1.91
C ASP A 112 -18.06 -2.92 2.14
N VAL A 113 -17.53 -2.20 1.16
CA VAL A 113 -17.35 -0.73 1.18
C VAL A 113 -18.31 -0.03 0.22
N GLY A 114 -19.22 -0.78 -0.43
CA GLY A 114 -20.11 -0.26 -1.44
C GLY A 114 -19.43 -0.07 -2.80
N SER A 115 -20.19 0.41 -3.78
CA SER A 115 -19.74 0.59 -5.17
C SER A 115 -19.87 2.01 -5.70
N THR A 116 -20.25 2.96 -4.83
CA THR A 116 -20.49 4.34 -5.24
C THR A 116 -19.77 5.34 -4.34
N ASN A 117 -19.36 6.46 -4.92
CA ASN A 117 -18.71 7.57 -4.24
C ASN A 117 -19.29 8.90 -4.75
N LEU A 118 -18.85 10.03 -4.24
CA LEU A 118 -19.17 11.36 -4.75
C LEU A 118 -17.96 11.96 -5.44
N SER A 119 -18.21 12.70 -6.52
CA SER A 119 -17.21 13.58 -7.12
C SER A 119 -17.03 14.86 -6.27
N GLU A 120 -16.05 15.67 -6.64
CA GLU A 120 -15.78 16.98 -6.04
C GLU A 120 -16.96 17.93 -6.16
N GLY A 121 -17.74 17.80 -7.24
CA GLY A 121 -18.97 18.55 -7.46
C GLY A 121 -20.20 17.95 -6.80
N GLY A 122 -20.04 16.90 -5.97
CA GLY A 122 -21.14 16.20 -5.30
C GLY A 122 -21.96 15.28 -6.19
N SER A 123 -21.52 15.00 -7.43
CA SER A 123 -22.22 14.07 -8.32
C SER A 123 -21.90 12.62 -7.94
N LEU A 124 -22.89 11.72 -8.05
CA LEU A 124 -22.71 10.31 -7.74
C LEU A 124 -21.83 9.62 -8.80
N LEU A 125 -20.77 8.97 -8.33
CA LEU A 125 -19.88 8.12 -9.13
C LEU A 125 -20.22 6.64 -8.88
N SER A 126 -20.37 5.86 -9.94
CA SER A 126 -20.51 4.40 -9.90
C SER A 126 -19.16 3.68 -10.08
N ASN A 127 -19.17 2.36 -9.90
CA ASN A 127 -18.00 1.48 -10.10
C ASN A 127 -16.78 1.86 -9.22
N GLN A 128 -17.04 2.39 -8.03
CA GLN A 128 -16.01 2.88 -7.11
C GLN A 128 -15.52 1.82 -6.11
N CYS A 129 -16.05 0.59 -6.16
CA CYS A 129 -15.72 -0.46 -5.17
C CYS A 129 -14.23 -0.77 -5.09
N PHE A 130 -13.50 -0.73 -6.22
CA PHE A 130 -12.05 -0.95 -6.23
C PHE A 130 -11.30 0.12 -5.44
N TYR A 131 -11.51 1.41 -5.76
CA TYR A 131 -10.83 2.52 -5.09
C TYR A 131 -11.22 2.62 -3.61
N LEU A 132 -12.50 2.40 -3.29
CA LEU A 132 -12.99 2.35 -1.91
C LEU A 132 -12.36 1.21 -1.12
N ALA A 133 -12.18 0.03 -1.74
CA ALA A 133 -11.58 -1.12 -1.07
C ALA A 133 -10.10 -0.87 -0.75
N ILE A 134 -9.35 -0.27 -1.70
CA ILE A 134 -7.96 0.14 -1.47
C ILE A 134 -7.90 1.19 -0.37
N ALA A 135 -8.65 2.29 -0.50
CA ALA A 135 -8.64 3.36 0.49
C ALA A 135 -8.96 2.84 1.90
N ARG A 136 -9.98 1.98 2.01
CA ARG A 136 -10.38 1.42 3.31
C ARG A 136 -9.34 0.48 3.91
N SER A 137 -8.70 -0.36 3.09
CA SER A 137 -7.65 -1.27 3.55
C SER A 137 -6.35 -0.53 3.88
N TRP A 138 -6.00 0.45 3.05
CA TRP A 138 -4.79 1.27 3.20
C TRP A 138 -4.85 2.15 4.46
N LEU A 139 -5.95 2.86 4.69
CA LEU A 139 -6.12 3.77 5.83
C LEU A 139 -6.35 3.08 7.17
N ALA A 140 -6.61 1.77 7.20
CA ALA A 140 -7.31 1.02 8.26
C ALA A 140 -6.89 1.30 9.73
N SER A 141 -7.20 2.47 10.26
CA SER A 141 -7.17 2.78 11.68
C SER A 141 -8.58 2.63 12.23
N ALA A 142 -8.72 2.01 13.39
CA ALA A 142 -10.01 1.84 14.05
C ALA A 142 -10.70 3.18 14.36
N ASP A 143 -9.89 4.25 14.51
CA ASP A 143 -10.34 5.59 14.87
C ASP A 143 -10.48 6.53 13.65
N ASN A 144 -9.79 6.25 12.54
CA ASN A 144 -9.82 7.09 11.31
C ASN A 144 -10.74 6.52 10.22
N GLY A 145 -11.59 5.55 10.55
CA GLY A 145 -12.59 4.98 9.63
C GLY A 145 -13.79 5.88 9.39
N SER A 146 -13.65 7.21 9.52
CA SER A 146 -14.73 8.11 9.11
C SER A 146 -14.99 7.88 7.62
N GLY A 147 -16.25 7.69 7.25
CA GLY A 147 -16.61 7.39 5.86
C GLY A 147 -16.13 8.47 4.87
N MET A 148 -15.89 9.69 5.34
CA MET A 148 -15.38 10.79 4.52
C MET A 148 -13.92 10.60 4.12
N LEU A 149 -13.01 10.30 5.07
CA LEU A 149 -11.60 10.11 4.74
C LEU A 149 -11.38 8.97 3.73
N VAL A 150 -12.15 7.89 3.86
CA VAL A 150 -12.11 6.76 2.91
C VAL A 150 -12.55 7.21 1.51
N ARG A 151 -13.60 8.04 1.42
CA ARG A 151 -14.11 8.53 0.14
C ARG A 151 -13.18 9.51 -0.54
N ASP A 152 -12.62 10.46 0.21
CA ASP A 152 -11.68 11.44 -0.32
C ASP A 152 -10.41 10.74 -0.81
N SER A 153 -9.91 9.76 -0.03
CA SER A 153 -8.76 8.96 -0.42
C SER A 153 -9.06 8.08 -1.64
N ALA A 154 -10.26 7.51 -1.74
CA ALA A 154 -10.67 6.75 -2.93
C ALA A 154 -10.74 7.65 -4.17
N LEU A 155 -11.24 8.88 -4.04
CA LEU A 155 -11.28 9.84 -5.14
C LEU A 155 -9.88 10.28 -5.58
N GLN A 156 -8.99 10.52 -4.62
CA GLN A 156 -7.58 10.82 -4.91
C GLN A 156 -6.90 9.64 -5.62
N LEU A 157 -7.10 8.41 -5.14
CA LEU A 157 -6.60 7.20 -5.79
C LEU A 157 -7.15 7.04 -7.21
N LYS A 158 -8.45 7.30 -7.43
CA LYS A 158 -9.06 7.27 -8.77
C LYS A 158 -8.29 8.19 -9.72
N ARG A 159 -8.10 9.46 -9.35
CA ARG A 159 -7.40 10.45 -10.18
C ARG A 159 -5.96 10.05 -10.47
N GLU A 160 -5.22 9.62 -9.45
CA GLU A 160 -3.81 9.25 -9.62
C GLU A 160 -3.68 8.01 -10.53
N ILE A 161 -4.56 7.03 -10.35
CA ILE A 161 -4.63 5.82 -11.18
C ILE A 161 -4.98 6.16 -12.63
N GLU A 162 -6.02 6.96 -12.85
CA GLU A 162 -6.45 7.39 -14.19
C GLU A 162 -5.37 8.21 -14.90
N ALA A 163 -4.70 9.11 -14.17
CA ALA A 163 -3.56 9.86 -14.71
C ALA A 163 -2.41 8.95 -15.12
N CYS A 164 -2.09 7.91 -14.33
CA CYS A 164 -1.08 6.91 -14.70
C CYS A 164 -1.47 6.15 -15.98
N VAL A 165 -2.72 5.68 -16.06
CA VAL A 165 -3.24 4.94 -17.22
C VAL A 165 -3.23 5.81 -18.47
N PHE A 166 -3.62 7.08 -18.32
CA PHE A 166 -3.60 8.07 -19.39
C PHE A 166 -2.18 8.29 -19.92
N CYS A 167 -1.20 8.48 -19.03
CA CYS A 167 0.20 8.60 -19.42
C CYS A 167 0.71 7.38 -20.18
N ALA A 168 0.30 6.18 -19.78
CA ALA A 168 0.74 4.94 -20.41
C ALA A 168 0.09 4.68 -21.78
N ARG A 169 -1.20 4.98 -21.92
CA ARG A 169 -1.94 4.78 -23.19
C ARG A 169 -1.58 5.83 -24.24
N GLY A 170 -1.20 7.03 -23.83
CA GLY A 170 -0.86 8.13 -24.73
C GLY A 170 -2.04 8.67 -25.56
N ASP A 171 -3.27 8.26 -25.25
CA ASP A 171 -4.49 8.75 -25.88
C ASP A 171 -5.20 9.74 -24.95
N ALA A 172 -5.61 10.89 -25.51
CA ALA A 172 -6.17 12.01 -24.77
C ALA A 172 -7.67 11.89 -24.48
N GLY A 173 -8.29 10.77 -24.86
CA GLY A 173 -9.70 10.51 -24.58
C GLY A 173 -9.97 10.44 -23.07
N GLU A 174 -11.04 11.10 -22.61
CA GLU A 174 -11.56 10.93 -21.26
C GLU A 174 -11.83 9.44 -21.03
N LEU A 175 -11.13 8.84 -20.07
CA LEU A 175 -11.50 7.55 -19.48
C LEU A 175 -12.85 7.79 -18.80
N GLY A 176 -13.95 7.58 -19.50
CA GLY A 176 -15.28 7.77 -18.94
C GLY A 176 -15.52 6.87 -17.72
N ASP A 177 -16.59 7.09 -16.96
CA ASP A 177 -16.88 6.35 -15.73
C ASP A 177 -17.06 4.81 -15.91
N GLU A 178 -17.18 4.36 -17.16
CA GLU A 178 -17.24 2.94 -17.56
C GLU A 178 -15.89 2.35 -17.99
N ALA A 179 -14.85 3.18 -18.14
CA ALA A 179 -13.52 2.70 -18.39
C ALA A 179 -13.03 2.05 -17.10
N GLU A 180 -12.86 0.73 -17.09
CA GLU A 180 -12.24 -0.02 -16.01
C GLU A 180 -10.75 0.36 -15.88
N ALA A 181 -10.42 1.62 -15.62
CA ALA A 181 -9.05 2.12 -15.59
C ALA A 181 -8.17 1.34 -14.60
N TYR A 182 -8.76 0.76 -13.55
CA TYR A 182 -8.07 -0.16 -12.65
C TYR A 182 -7.52 -1.41 -13.38
N THR A 183 -8.32 -1.99 -14.28
CA THR A 183 -7.91 -2.73 -15.49
C THR A 183 -6.46 -2.60 -15.92
N ASP A 184 -6.26 -1.47 -16.57
CA ASP A 184 -5.05 -1.08 -17.25
C ASP A 184 -4.00 -0.60 -16.28
N TYR A 185 -4.42 0.02 -15.17
CA TYR A 185 -3.54 0.50 -14.13
C TYR A 185 -2.65 -0.60 -13.58
N LEU A 186 -3.22 -1.78 -13.33
CA LEU A 186 -2.45 -2.95 -12.91
C LEU A 186 -1.33 -3.29 -13.91
N SER A 187 -1.54 -3.02 -15.20
CA SER A 187 -0.50 -3.14 -16.24
C SER A 187 0.44 -1.93 -16.33
N CYS A 188 -0.04 -0.72 -15.98
CA CYS A 188 0.75 0.52 -16.01
C CYS A 188 1.76 0.59 -14.86
N VAL A 189 1.36 0.12 -13.66
CA VAL A 189 2.27 -0.04 -12.51
C VAL A 189 3.47 -0.87 -12.95
N VAL A 190 3.22 -2.02 -13.59
CA VAL A 190 4.24 -2.96 -14.11
C VAL A 190 5.23 -2.34 -15.10
N GLN A 191 4.87 -1.22 -15.73
CA GLN A 191 5.71 -0.57 -16.74
C GLN A 191 6.47 0.64 -16.17
N GLY A 192 6.26 0.99 -14.91
CA GLY A 192 6.91 2.13 -14.26
C GLY A 192 6.57 3.49 -14.90
N GLN A 193 5.45 3.58 -15.62
CA GLN A 193 5.03 4.77 -16.38
C GLN A 193 4.18 5.73 -15.54
N SER A 194 4.60 5.97 -14.30
CA SER A 194 3.91 6.90 -13.40
C SER A 194 4.41 8.33 -13.62
N PRO A 195 3.53 9.35 -13.71
CA PRO A 195 3.95 10.74 -13.67
C PRO A 195 4.70 11.02 -12.34
N ALA A 196 5.64 11.97 -12.37
CA ALA A 196 6.45 12.32 -11.21
C ALA A 196 5.63 12.77 -9.98
N SER A 197 4.36 13.12 -10.16
CA SER A 197 3.43 13.55 -9.13
C SER A 197 2.67 12.42 -8.42
N ALA A 198 2.74 11.17 -8.87
CA ALA A 198 2.00 10.05 -8.30
C ALA A 198 2.85 9.25 -7.29
N SER A 199 3.45 9.96 -6.33
CA SER A 199 4.38 9.37 -5.34
C SER A 199 3.71 8.34 -4.42
N ALA A 200 2.44 8.55 -4.04
CA ALA A 200 1.72 7.63 -3.17
C ALA A 200 1.53 6.25 -3.84
N ILE A 201 1.22 6.23 -5.13
CA ILE A 201 1.06 5.00 -5.93
C ILE A 201 2.39 4.27 -6.09
N THR A 202 3.50 4.98 -6.31
CA THR A 202 4.80 4.33 -6.52
C THR A 202 5.27 3.53 -5.33
N ASP A 203 4.84 3.90 -4.14
CA ASP A 203 5.20 3.28 -2.87
C ASP A 203 4.17 2.26 -2.39
N LEU A 204 3.08 2.04 -3.12
CA LEU A 204 1.97 1.16 -2.75
C LEU A 204 2.18 -0.26 -3.27
N ALA A 205 1.78 -1.26 -2.48
CA ALA A 205 1.52 -2.62 -2.94
C ALA A 205 0.04 -2.96 -2.74
N ILE A 206 -0.57 -3.60 -3.74
CA ILE A 206 -1.96 -4.04 -3.70
C ILE A 206 -1.99 -5.56 -3.84
N ALA A 207 -2.47 -6.27 -2.83
CA ALA A 207 -2.68 -7.72 -2.88
C ALA A 207 -4.17 -8.03 -3.04
N ILE A 208 -4.50 -8.67 -4.15
CA ILE A 208 -5.86 -9.05 -4.53
C ILE A 208 -6.08 -10.53 -4.26
N PHE A 209 -6.97 -10.86 -3.33
CA PHE A 209 -7.47 -12.20 -3.09
C PHE A 209 -8.53 -12.52 -4.16
N ALA A 210 -8.13 -13.18 -5.24
CA ALA A 210 -8.99 -13.46 -6.38
C ALA A 210 -9.83 -14.72 -6.12
N SER A 211 -11.06 -14.55 -5.62
CA SER A 211 -11.95 -15.66 -5.23
C SER A 211 -12.22 -16.67 -6.34
N SER A 212 -12.31 -16.22 -7.58
CA SER A 212 -12.52 -17.07 -8.76
C SER A 212 -11.29 -17.91 -9.14
N LEU A 213 -10.09 -17.48 -8.74
CA LEU A 213 -8.83 -18.16 -9.03
C LEU A 213 -8.31 -18.96 -7.82
N GLY A 214 -8.75 -18.61 -6.61
CA GLY A 214 -8.31 -19.24 -5.37
C GLY A 214 -6.86 -18.92 -5.01
N GLY A 215 -6.36 -17.76 -5.47
CA GLY A 215 -5.00 -17.29 -5.27
C GLY A 215 -4.92 -15.80 -4.92
N ILE A 216 -3.69 -15.32 -4.74
CA ILE A 216 -3.37 -13.91 -4.50
C ILE A 216 -2.62 -13.37 -5.72
N GLU A 217 -3.08 -12.25 -6.26
CA GLU A 217 -2.36 -11.47 -7.26
C GLU A 217 -1.89 -10.17 -6.63
N ALA A 218 -0.58 -9.96 -6.57
CA ALA A 218 0.01 -8.79 -5.95
C ALA A 218 0.64 -7.87 -7.00
N TYR A 219 0.33 -6.59 -6.91
CA TYR A 219 0.86 -5.54 -7.78
C TYR A 219 1.70 -4.59 -6.94
N VAL A 220 2.96 -4.43 -7.33
CA VAL A 220 3.96 -3.77 -6.51
C VAL A 220 4.46 -2.52 -7.21
N GLY A 221 4.21 -1.36 -6.62
CA GLY A 221 4.80 -0.10 -7.02
C GLY A 221 6.32 -0.14 -6.91
N LYS A 222 7.00 0.58 -7.80
CA LYS A 222 8.46 0.55 -7.95
C LYS A 222 9.22 0.90 -6.66
N GLY A 223 8.66 1.78 -5.83
CA GLY A 223 9.25 2.23 -4.57
C GLY A 223 9.01 1.29 -3.39
N TYR A 224 7.92 0.50 -3.40
CA TYR A 224 7.49 -0.33 -2.26
C TYR A 224 8.61 -1.21 -1.69
N SER A 225 9.34 -1.92 -2.56
CA SER A 225 10.37 -2.88 -2.13
C SER A 225 11.59 -2.21 -1.47
N SER A 226 11.77 -0.91 -1.69
CA SER A 226 12.86 -0.13 -1.10
C SER A 226 12.51 0.48 0.26
N LEU A 227 11.23 0.45 0.63
CA LEU A 227 10.75 1.01 1.89
C LEU A 227 11.19 0.16 3.10
N PRO A 228 11.40 0.77 4.28
CA PRO A 228 11.49 0.04 5.55
C PRO A 228 10.23 -0.79 5.81
N ARG A 229 10.37 -1.89 6.59
CA ARG A 229 9.24 -2.80 6.90
C ARG A 229 7.99 -2.07 7.39
N GLU A 230 8.14 -1.11 8.31
CA GLU A 230 7.01 -0.37 8.90
C GLU A 230 6.21 0.41 7.83
N GLN A 231 6.92 0.97 6.85
CA GLN A 231 6.32 1.64 5.71
C GLN A 231 5.73 0.63 4.70
N GLN A 232 6.37 -0.52 4.48
CA GLN A 232 5.82 -1.60 3.66
C GLN A 232 4.49 -2.14 4.21
N VAL A 233 4.40 -2.30 5.53
CA VAL A 233 3.13 -2.64 6.21
C VAL A 233 2.11 -1.54 5.95
N SER A 234 2.50 -0.28 6.19
CA SER A 234 1.62 0.89 6.03
C SER A 234 1.21 1.17 4.57
N ASN A 235 1.96 0.68 3.59
CA ASN A 235 1.67 0.84 2.17
C ASN A 235 1.22 -0.46 1.48
N LEU A 236 0.82 -1.47 2.26
CA LEU A 236 0.10 -2.63 1.74
C LEU A 236 -1.41 -2.39 1.83
N ALA A 237 -2.09 -2.53 0.69
CA ALA A 237 -3.54 -2.59 0.58
C ALA A 237 -3.97 -4.03 0.25
N LEU A 238 -4.95 -4.53 0.98
CA LEU A 238 -5.48 -5.89 0.84
C LEU A 238 -6.93 -5.82 0.35
N VAL A 239 -7.19 -6.45 -0.79
CA VAL A 239 -8.49 -6.37 -1.47
C VAL A 239 -8.99 -7.77 -1.79
N TRP A 240 -10.26 -8.03 -1.55
CA TRP A 240 -10.92 -9.25 -2.00
C TRP A 240 -11.65 -8.98 -3.30
N HIS A 241 -11.38 -9.77 -4.33
CA HIS A 241 -12.06 -9.68 -5.60
C HIS A 241 -13.01 -10.87 -5.78
N ARG A 242 -14.24 -10.54 -6.16
CA ARG A 242 -15.25 -11.48 -6.62
C ARG A 242 -15.89 -10.93 -7.90
N PRO A 243 -16.44 -11.76 -8.80
CA PRO A 243 -16.97 -11.29 -10.07
C PRO A 243 -17.85 -10.03 -9.96
N GLY A 244 -17.35 -8.91 -10.48
CA GLY A 244 -18.05 -7.63 -10.50
C GLY A 244 -18.00 -6.81 -9.20
N HIS A 245 -17.24 -7.22 -8.17
CA HIS A 245 -17.16 -6.46 -6.91
C HIS A 245 -15.82 -6.61 -6.19
N PHE A 246 -15.42 -5.53 -5.51
CA PHE A 246 -14.23 -5.50 -4.65
C PHE A 246 -14.63 -5.17 -3.22
N GLU A 247 -14.05 -5.89 -2.27
CA GLU A 247 -14.25 -5.70 -0.83
C GLU A 247 -12.90 -5.39 -0.20
N ALA A 248 -12.87 -4.58 0.85
CA ALA A 248 -11.65 -4.37 1.63
C ALA A 248 -11.36 -5.61 2.48
N VAL A 249 -10.10 -6.01 2.56
CA VAL A 249 -9.63 -6.98 3.56
C VAL A 249 -8.96 -6.20 4.68
N VAL A 250 -9.46 -6.41 5.90
CA VAL A 250 -9.03 -5.72 7.12
C VAL A 250 -8.82 -6.73 8.25
N ALA A 251 -8.09 -6.36 9.30
CA ALA A 251 -8.01 -7.17 10.51
C ALA A 251 -9.41 -7.36 11.13
N ILE A 252 -9.59 -8.39 11.97
CA ILE A 252 -10.90 -8.70 12.56
C ILE A 252 -11.49 -7.54 13.37
N ASN A 253 -10.64 -6.72 13.98
CA ASN A 253 -11.00 -5.49 14.71
C ASN A 253 -11.33 -4.30 13.78
N GLY A 254 -11.22 -4.47 12.46
CA GLY A 254 -11.42 -3.42 11.45
C GLY A 254 -10.19 -2.54 11.20
N GLY A 255 -9.10 -2.77 11.90
CA GLY A 255 -7.84 -2.05 11.75
C GLY A 255 -6.95 -2.66 10.67
N LYS A 256 -5.72 -2.15 10.62
CA LYS A 256 -4.67 -2.55 9.70
C LYS A 256 -3.97 -3.79 10.24
N MET A 257 -3.63 -4.70 9.35
CA MET A 257 -2.85 -5.88 9.69
C MET A 257 -1.37 -5.51 9.71
N ASP A 258 -0.63 -5.94 10.73
CA ASP A 258 0.84 -5.78 10.81
C ASP A 258 1.52 -6.88 9.98
N ILE A 259 1.38 -6.78 8.66
CA ILE A 259 1.96 -7.71 7.69
C ILE A 259 2.44 -6.95 6.46
N ASN A 260 3.65 -7.24 6.00
CA ASN A 260 4.14 -6.75 4.69
C ASN A 260 3.83 -7.78 3.58
N LEU A 261 4.05 -7.39 2.32
CA LEU A 261 3.71 -8.27 1.19
C LEU A 261 4.50 -9.59 1.19
N GLY A 262 5.78 -9.57 1.54
CA GLY A 262 6.62 -10.78 1.57
C GLY A 262 6.10 -11.79 2.59
N GLU A 263 5.79 -11.32 3.80
CA GLU A 263 5.19 -12.14 4.86
C GLU A 263 3.83 -12.74 4.44
N LEU A 264 2.98 -11.94 3.77
CA LEU A 264 1.70 -12.42 3.25
C LEU A 264 1.87 -13.56 2.25
N ILE A 265 2.82 -13.42 1.31
CA ILE A 265 3.09 -14.43 0.29
C ILE A 265 3.63 -15.70 0.93
N ASP A 266 4.59 -15.59 1.86
CA ASP A 266 5.16 -16.74 2.55
C ASP A 266 4.09 -17.53 3.32
N ILE A 267 3.20 -16.82 4.04
CA ILE A 267 2.09 -17.45 4.74
C ILE A 267 1.12 -18.10 3.75
N ALA A 268 0.73 -17.42 2.67
CA ALA A 268 -0.16 -17.96 1.65
C ALA A 268 0.38 -19.26 1.04
N GLN A 269 1.66 -19.28 0.68
CA GLN A 269 2.32 -20.47 0.14
C GLN A 269 2.36 -21.61 1.16
N SER A 270 2.60 -21.32 2.44
CA SER A 270 2.54 -22.32 3.51
C SER A 270 1.16 -22.97 3.67
N GLN A 271 0.10 -22.25 3.29
CA GLN A 271 -1.29 -22.71 3.29
C GLN A 271 -1.74 -23.28 1.93
N ASN A 272 -0.81 -23.55 1.00
CA ASN A 272 -1.09 -24.02 -0.36
C ASN A 272 -2.00 -23.08 -1.18
N VAL A 273 -1.87 -21.77 -0.95
CA VAL A 273 -2.49 -20.73 -1.77
C VAL A 273 -1.44 -20.18 -2.74
N VAL A 274 -1.77 -20.20 -4.03
CA VAL A 274 -0.89 -19.65 -5.08
C VAL A 274 -0.85 -18.15 -4.94
N ALA A 275 0.35 -17.57 -4.97
CA ALA A 275 0.57 -16.14 -4.98
C ALA A 275 1.44 -15.76 -6.19
N ALA A 276 0.99 -14.81 -6.99
CA ALA A 276 1.73 -14.22 -8.09
C ALA A 276 2.06 -12.76 -7.77
N VAL A 277 3.30 -12.36 -8.04
CA VAL A 277 3.75 -10.97 -7.85
C VAL A 277 4.07 -10.38 -9.21
N VAL A 278 3.44 -9.24 -9.51
CA VAL A 278 3.66 -8.46 -10.70
C VAL A 278 4.36 -7.16 -10.29
N GLN A 279 5.61 -6.98 -10.73
CA GLN A 279 6.47 -5.86 -10.36
C GLN A 279 6.59 -4.83 -11.48
N ALA A 280 6.66 -3.55 -11.08
CA ALA A 280 6.98 -2.35 -11.88
C ALA A 280 8.41 -2.28 -12.41
#